data_AF-A0A9D1XWW2-F1
#
_entry.id   AF-A0A9D1XWW2-F1
#
_cell.length_a   1.000
_cell.length_b   1.000
_cell.length_c   1.000
_cell.angle_alpha   90.00
_cell.angle_beta   90.00
_cell.angle_gamma   90.00
#
_symmetry.space_group_name_H-M   'P 1'
#
loop_
_entity.id
_entity.type
_entity.pdbx_description
1 polymer ?
#
loop_
_entity_poly.entity_id
_entity_poly.type
_entity_poly.pdbx_seq_one_letter_code
_entity_poly.pdbx_strand_id
1 'polypeptide(L)'
;DTTGIEANVAENNPKFFNTKLKEAKRFAKGNESYNPYIGVYSLLPSESKTNPEIRQQYVNGHFCYAAKAAVLTNGLGVVRHISVFDNTFRKKHPECVTKRTDNPDTDKEIGDSVALRPVLSDFCAAHKDLCFSTFIADSACDSYDNYSMLKNEFGFSRAVIPINSRNSKSSNIGTDTSGTPICPRTGEKFQFLGKSGGKNRSLRFKWVCPKSVRIPKTGTRRCICDKPCTDSSYGKCVYTYPDKDFRLYPGIPRDTEHWKHIYSNRVTVERTINLLKDTFALADNKSYSVITLKADLFLSGIVQLIGVILADKLNKHHLFKSIRKLLA
;
A
#
# COMPACT_ATOMS: atom_id res chain seq x y z
N ASP A 1 0.81 3.68 -4.39
CA ASP A 1 1.61 2.49 -4.77
C ASP A 1 2.84 2.92 -5.54
N THR A 2 3.88 2.08 -5.53
CA THR A 2 5.04 2.27 -6.40
C THR A 2 4.93 1.42 -7.66
N THR A 3 5.64 1.81 -8.70
CA THR A 3 5.69 1.12 -9.98
C THR A 3 7.05 1.31 -10.62
N GLY A 4 7.51 0.32 -11.38
CA GLY A 4 8.65 0.45 -12.30
C GLY A 4 8.19 0.69 -13.73
N ILE A 5 8.88 1.57 -14.44
CA ILE A 5 8.81 1.72 -15.90
C ILE A 5 10.07 1.07 -16.47
N GLU A 6 9.91 -0.07 -17.16
CA GLU A 6 11.05 -0.80 -17.72
C GLU A 6 11.75 0.05 -18.78
N ALA A 7 13.08 0.08 -18.71
CA ALA A 7 13.90 0.83 -19.66
C ALA A 7 14.35 -0.08 -20.82
N ASN A 8 14.60 0.52 -21.98
CA ASN A 8 15.15 -0.21 -23.12
C ASN A 8 16.67 -0.37 -23.01
N VAL A 9 17.09 -1.28 -22.13
CA VAL A 9 18.51 -1.55 -21.83
C VAL A 9 18.86 -3.01 -22.10
N ALA A 10 20.14 -3.30 -22.33
CA ALA A 10 20.61 -4.64 -22.67
C ALA A 10 20.29 -5.67 -21.58
N GLU A 11 20.25 -5.24 -20.33
CA GLU A 11 19.97 -6.11 -19.19
C GLU A 11 18.51 -6.60 -19.13
N ASN A 12 17.58 -5.90 -19.79
CA ASN A 12 16.19 -6.34 -19.96
C ASN A 12 16.00 -7.31 -21.13
N ASN A 13 17.06 -7.60 -21.89
CA ASN A 13 16.98 -8.59 -22.96
C ASN A 13 16.98 -10.01 -22.37
N PRO A 14 16.03 -10.89 -22.74
CA PRO A 14 16.01 -12.28 -22.29
C PRO A 14 17.31 -13.05 -22.57
N LYS A 15 18.06 -12.69 -23.62
CA LYS A 15 19.38 -13.28 -23.93
C LYS A 15 20.42 -12.94 -22.86
N PHE A 16 20.38 -11.74 -22.29
CA PHE A 16 21.27 -11.31 -21.21
C PHE A 16 21.03 -12.15 -19.96
N PHE A 17 19.77 -12.24 -19.51
CA PHE A 17 19.39 -13.06 -18.37
C PHE A 17 19.78 -14.53 -18.56
N ASN A 18 19.51 -15.11 -19.73
CA ASN A 18 19.89 -16.50 -20.04
C ASN A 18 21.40 -16.74 -20.01
N THR A 19 22.20 -15.72 -20.35
CA THR A 19 23.67 -15.81 -20.29
C THR A 19 24.11 -15.89 -18.82
N LYS A 20 23.57 -15.02 -17.96
CA LYS A 20 23.84 -15.03 -16.52
C LYS A 20 23.33 -16.30 -15.83
N LEU A 21 22.19 -16.83 -16.26
CA LEU A 21 21.68 -18.13 -15.79
C LEU A 21 22.60 -19.30 -16.16
N LYS A 22 23.19 -19.29 -17.35
CA LYS A 22 24.19 -20.30 -17.72
C LYS A 22 25.46 -20.18 -16.88
N GLU A 23 25.91 -18.96 -16.56
CA GLU A 23 27.02 -18.71 -15.65
C GLU A 23 26.71 -19.26 -14.24
N ALA A 24 25.58 -18.90 -13.65
CA ALA A 24 25.16 -19.41 -12.33
C ALA A 24 25.03 -20.94 -12.30
N LYS A 25 24.46 -21.56 -13.35
CA LYS A 25 24.37 -23.02 -13.47
C LYS A 25 25.74 -23.70 -13.56
N ARG A 26 26.77 -23.02 -14.08
CA ARG A 26 28.15 -23.54 -14.06
C ARG A 26 28.72 -23.53 -12.64
N PHE A 27 28.46 -22.47 -11.86
CA PHE A 27 28.86 -22.41 -10.44
C PHE A 27 28.14 -23.45 -9.59
N ALA A 28 26.92 -23.84 -9.95
CA ALA A 28 26.18 -24.91 -9.27
C ALA A 28 26.78 -26.31 -9.51
N LYS A 29 27.60 -26.51 -10.56
CA LYS A 29 28.18 -27.83 -10.84
C LYS A 29 29.18 -28.21 -9.75
N GLY A 30 28.86 -29.25 -8.99
CA GLY A 30 29.68 -29.73 -7.88
C GLY A 30 29.33 -29.12 -6.51
N ASN A 31 28.30 -28.26 -6.43
CA ASN A 31 27.78 -27.75 -5.17
C ASN A 31 26.24 -27.89 -5.12
N GLU A 32 25.76 -29.00 -4.57
CA GLU A 32 24.33 -29.33 -4.48
C GLU A 32 23.53 -28.33 -3.62
N SER A 33 24.18 -27.56 -2.75
CA SER A 33 23.53 -26.54 -1.93
C SER A 33 23.32 -25.20 -2.65
N TYR A 34 23.95 -24.99 -3.80
CA TYR A 34 23.89 -23.72 -4.53
C TYR A 34 22.67 -23.68 -5.46
N ASN A 35 21.71 -22.79 -5.15
CA ASN A 35 20.58 -22.54 -6.03
C ASN A 35 20.98 -21.56 -7.16
N PRO A 36 21.08 -22.01 -8.43
CA PRO A 36 21.51 -21.16 -9.52
C PRO A 36 20.54 -20.00 -9.80
N TYR A 37 19.26 -20.11 -9.48
CA TYR A 37 18.31 -19.01 -9.67
C TYR A 37 18.52 -17.87 -8.68
N ILE A 38 18.91 -18.19 -7.44
CA ILE A 38 19.36 -17.18 -6.46
C ILE A 38 20.72 -16.64 -6.89
N GLY A 39 21.62 -17.51 -7.36
CA GLY A 39 22.95 -17.14 -7.85
C GLY A 39 22.94 -16.13 -9.00
N VAL A 40 21.97 -16.22 -9.92
CA VAL A 40 21.83 -15.23 -11.00
C VAL A 40 21.62 -13.83 -10.46
N TYR A 41 20.89 -13.67 -9.36
CA TYR A 41 20.62 -12.36 -8.78
C TYR A 41 21.91 -11.63 -8.42
N SER A 42 22.86 -12.32 -7.79
CA SER A 42 24.18 -11.78 -7.44
C SER A 42 25.06 -11.48 -8.67
N LEU A 43 24.79 -12.11 -9.81
CA LEU A 43 25.52 -11.87 -11.08
C LEU A 43 24.94 -10.71 -11.90
N LEU A 44 23.72 -10.26 -11.60
CA LEU A 44 23.08 -9.16 -12.30
C LEU A 44 23.60 -7.81 -11.75
N PRO A 45 24.08 -6.90 -12.61
CA PRO A 45 24.51 -5.57 -12.18
C PRO A 45 23.42 -4.83 -11.38
N SER A 46 23.78 -4.08 -10.34
CA SER A 46 22.79 -3.29 -9.58
C SER A 46 22.12 -2.22 -10.43
N GLU A 47 22.84 -1.70 -11.41
CA GLU A 47 22.43 -0.63 -12.30
C GLU A 47 22.76 -0.97 -13.75
N SER A 48 22.00 -0.40 -14.67
CA SER A 48 22.24 -0.60 -16.09
C SER A 48 23.55 0.06 -16.49
N LYS A 49 24.31 -0.61 -17.35
CA LYS A 49 25.55 -0.07 -17.93
C LYS A 49 25.29 1.20 -18.75
N THR A 50 24.12 1.33 -19.36
CA THR A 50 23.76 2.47 -20.22
C THR A 50 23.30 3.68 -19.41
N ASN A 51 22.66 3.46 -18.26
CA ASN A 51 22.17 4.53 -17.40
C ASN A 51 22.15 4.08 -15.92
N PRO A 52 23.03 4.62 -15.05
CA PRO A 52 23.13 4.25 -13.63
C PRO A 52 21.85 4.54 -12.79
N GLU A 53 20.98 5.42 -13.27
CA GLU A 53 19.70 5.70 -12.62
C GLU A 53 18.64 4.61 -12.89
N ILE A 54 18.86 3.80 -13.93
CA ILE A 54 18.06 2.62 -14.21
C ILE A 54 18.64 1.45 -13.45
N ARG A 55 17.85 0.90 -12.53
CA ARG A 55 18.35 -0.10 -11.59
C ARG A 55 17.52 -1.36 -11.58
N GLN A 56 18.19 -2.44 -11.18
CA GLN A 56 17.59 -3.74 -11.08
C GLN A 56 16.47 -3.75 -10.02
N GLN A 57 15.33 -4.29 -10.40
CA GLN A 57 14.14 -4.45 -9.57
C GLN A 57 13.55 -5.83 -9.82
N TYR A 58 12.82 -6.34 -8.84
CA TYR A 58 11.97 -7.52 -9.00
C TYR A 58 10.52 -7.07 -9.07
N VAL A 59 9.91 -7.19 -10.26
CA VAL A 59 8.56 -6.70 -10.55
C VAL A 59 7.79 -7.82 -11.25
N ASN A 60 6.56 -8.11 -10.80
CA ASN A 60 5.67 -9.11 -11.42
C ASN A 60 6.26 -10.52 -11.62
N GLY A 61 7.22 -10.93 -10.79
CA GLY A 61 7.79 -12.28 -10.83
C GLY A 61 9.04 -12.43 -11.72
N HIS A 62 9.55 -11.34 -12.30
CA HIS A 62 10.82 -11.33 -13.03
C HIS A 62 11.71 -10.15 -12.63
N PHE A 63 13.00 -10.28 -12.95
CA PHE A 63 13.96 -9.20 -12.80
C PHE A 63 13.89 -8.26 -14.00
N CYS A 64 13.84 -6.97 -13.74
CA CYS A 64 13.85 -5.93 -14.75
C CYS A 64 14.68 -4.73 -14.28
N TYR A 65 15.16 -3.95 -15.22
CA TYR A 65 15.85 -2.69 -15.04
C TYR A 65 14.86 -1.57 -15.37
N ALA A 66 14.49 -0.80 -14.35
CA ALA A 66 13.38 0.13 -14.45
C ALA A 66 13.65 1.45 -13.74
N ALA A 67 12.99 2.51 -14.22
CA ALA A 67 12.84 3.75 -13.48
C ALA A 67 11.70 3.58 -12.46
N LYS A 68 12.01 3.64 -11.17
CA LYS A 68 11.00 3.52 -10.11
C LYS A 68 10.26 4.84 -9.89
N ALA A 69 8.96 4.76 -9.67
CA ALA A 69 8.13 5.91 -9.32
C ALA A 69 7.03 5.54 -8.32
N ALA A 70 6.54 6.53 -7.58
CA ALA A 70 5.32 6.46 -6.79
C ALA A 70 4.18 7.20 -7.50
N VAL A 71 2.98 6.60 -7.46
CA VAL A 71 1.74 7.21 -7.95
C VAL A 71 0.76 7.31 -6.78
N LEU A 72 0.29 8.54 -6.51
CA LEU A 72 -0.77 8.81 -5.55
C LEU A 72 -2.04 9.18 -6.31
N THR A 73 -3.14 8.55 -5.91
CA THR A 73 -4.47 8.85 -6.44
C THR A 73 -5.42 9.21 -5.30
N ASN A 74 -6.49 9.94 -5.62
CA ASN A 74 -7.63 10.03 -4.71
C ASN A 74 -8.44 8.70 -4.69
N GLY A 75 -9.51 8.64 -3.89
CA GLY A 75 -10.36 7.45 -3.78
C GLY A 75 -11.06 7.01 -5.08
N LEU A 76 -11.11 7.87 -6.11
CA LEU A 76 -11.66 7.54 -7.44
C LEU A 76 -10.58 6.98 -8.38
N GLY A 77 -9.30 7.13 -8.06
CA GLY A 77 -8.18 6.74 -8.92
C GLY A 77 -7.71 7.83 -9.85
N VAL A 78 -8.11 9.07 -9.60
CA VAL A 78 -7.56 10.21 -10.31
C VAL A 78 -6.18 10.50 -9.72
N VAL A 79 -5.17 10.59 -10.58
CA VAL A 79 -3.80 10.95 -10.20
C VAL A 79 -3.80 12.32 -9.50
N ARG A 80 -3.09 12.39 -8.38
CA ARG A 80 -2.87 13.60 -7.60
C ARG A 80 -1.41 13.92 -7.42
N HIS A 81 -0.54 12.92 -7.45
CA HIS A 81 0.90 13.12 -7.40
C HIS A 81 1.63 11.98 -8.11
N ILE A 82 2.74 12.31 -8.75
CA ILE A 82 3.70 11.36 -9.33
C ILE A 82 5.08 11.79 -8.84
N SER A 83 5.84 10.85 -8.29
CA SER A 83 7.22 11.07 -7.87
C SER A 83 8.12 10.01 -8.46
N VAL A 84 9.06 10.42 -9.32
CA VAL A 84 10.06 9.52 -9.92
C VAL A 84 11.29 9.51 -9.04
N PHE A 85 11.80 8.32 -8.71
CA PHE A 85 12.93 8.15 -7.79
C PHE A 85 14.29 8.30 -8.50
N ASP A 86 14.40 9.36 -9.29
CA ASP A 86 15.61 9.76 -9.99
C ASP A 86 16.65 10.39 -9.03
N ASN A 87 17.78 10.81 -9.58
CA ASN A 87 18.83 11.48 -8.82
C ASN A 87 18.37 12.78 -8.14
N THR A 88 17.42 13.50 -8.72
CA THR A 88 16.86 14.70 -8.08
C THR A 88 16.08 14.33 -6.82
N PHE A 89 15.24 13.30 -6.88
CA PHE A 89 14.53 12.78 -5.71
C PHE A 89 15.49 12.28 -4.62
N ARG A 90 16.51 11.51 -5.00
CA ARG A 90 17.49 10.95 -4.06
C ARG A 90 18.34 12.02 -3.38
N LYS A 91 18.71 13.07 -4.10
CA LYS A 91 19.44 14.21 -3.53
C LYS A 91 18.57 14.99 -2.56
N LYS A 92 17.27 15.10 -2.85
CA LYS A 92 16.30 15.78 -1.99
C LYS A 92 15.99 14.97 -0.72
N HIS A 93 15.94 13.64 -0.84
CA HIS A 93 15.53 12.71 0.21
C HIS A 93 16.59 11.60 0.40
N PRO A 94 17.80 11.95 0.89
CA PRO A 94 18.91 11.01 1.03
C PRO A 94 18.62 9.88 2.04
N GLU A 95 17.69 10.08 2.98
CA GLU A 95 17.26 9.09 3.96
C GLU A 95 16.56 7.86 3.36
N CYS A 96 16.10 7.96 2.10
CA CYS A 96 15.41 6.87 1.41
C CYS A 96 16.34 5.81 0.80
N VAL A 97 17.63 6.13 0.65
CA VAL A 97 18.57 5.28 -0.08
C VAL A 97 18.98 4.12 0.81
N THR A 98 18.46 2.92 0.53
CA THR A 98 18.81 1.70 1.28
C THR A 98 20.05 1.03 0.69
N LYS A 99 20.85 0.39 1.56
CA LYS A 99 22.00 -0.44 1.13
C LYS A 99 21.50 -1.80 0.64
N ARG A 100 22.04 -2.27 -0.48
CA ARG A 100 21.74 -3.56 -1.08
C ARG A 100 22.35 -4.70 -0.25
N THR A 101 21.62 -5.80 -0.12
CA THR A 101 22.03 -7.08 0.50
C THR A 101 22.15 -8.17 -0.58
N ASP A 102 22.18 -9.45 -0.18
CA ASP A 102 22.20 -10.58 -1.13
C ASP A 102 20.82 -11.21 -1.34
N ASN A 103 19.76 -10.64 -0.72
CA ASN A 103 18.42 -11.20 -0.76
C ASN A 103 17.50 -10.35 -1.66
N PRO A 104 17.05 -10.88 -2.81
CA PRO A 104 16.21 -10.15 -3.77
C PRO A 104 14.84 -9.75 -3.21
N ASP A 105 14.30 -10.48 -2.22
CA ASP A 105 13.03 -10.13 -1.59
C ASP A 105 13.17 -8.94 -0.63
N THR A 106 14.37 -8.71 -0.08
CA THR A 106 14.68 -7.59 0.82
C THR A 106 15.25 -6.39 0.10
N ASP A 107 15.94 -6.62 -1.02
CA ASP A 107 16.57 -5.58 -1.83
C ASP A 107 15.55 -4.85 -2.71
N LYS A 108 14.86 -3.91 -2.09
CA LYS A 108 14.17 -2.84 -2.82
C LYS A 108 15.08 -1.63 -2.81
N GLU A 109 15.40 -1.09 -3.99
CA GLU A 109 16.19 0.15 -4.08
C GLU A 109 15.70 1.24 -3.12
N ILE A 110 14.43 1.61 -3.24
CA ILE A 110 13.70 2.43 -2.29
C ILE A 110 12.40 1.67 -2.02
N GLY A 111 12.25 1.13 -0.80
CA GLY A 111 11.08 0.37 -0.40
C GLY A 111 9.82 1.22 -0.29
N ASP A 112 8.65 0.60 -0.48
CA ASP A 112 7.36 1.30 -0.47
C ASP A 112 7.07 1.98 0.87
N SER A 113 7.46 1.33 1.98
CA SER A 113 7.38 1.92 3.33
C SER A 113 8.27 3.15 3.47
N VAL A 114 9.48 3.13 2.91
CA VAL A 114 10.50 4.17 3.11
C VAL A 114 10.18 5.39 2.25
N ALA A 115 9.74 5.18 1.01
CA ALA A 115 9.30 6.25 0.12
C ALA A 115 8.06 7.00 0.61
N LEU A 116 7.27 6.42 1.52
CA LEU A 116 5.97 6.96 1.89
C LEU A 116 6.06 8.39 2.44
N ARG A 117 6.99 8.63 3.38
CA ARG A 117 7.19 9.95 3.99
C ARG A 117 7.52 11.02 2.93
N PRO A 118 8.64 10.91 2.19
CA PRO A 118 9.02 11.97 1.27
C PRO A 118 8.02 12.20 0.14
N VAL A 119 7.37 11.13 -0.36
CA VAL A 119 6.33 11.30 -1.38
C VAL A 119 5.12 12.06 -0.84
N LEU A 120 4.68 11.78 0.40
CA LEU A 120 3.60 12.54 1.04
C LEU A 120 4.03 13.97 1.38
N SER A 121 5.25 14.17 1.86
CA SER A 121 5.79 15.51 2.13
C SER A 121 5.83 16.36 0.87
N ASP A 122 6.32 15.81 -0.24
CA ASP A 122 6.34 16.49 -1.54
C ASP A 122 4.92 16.79 -2.05
N PHE A 123 4.00 15.83 -1.89
CA PHE A 123 2.60 16.03 -2.24
C PHE A 123 1.96 17.17 -1.44
N CYS A 124 2.08 17.16 -0.11
CA CYS A 124 1.49 18.19 0.75
C CYS A 124 2.14 19.56 0.52
N ALA A 125 3.44 19.62 0.24
CA ALA A 125 4.12 20.86 -0.11
C ALA A 125 3.62 21.45 -1.43
N ALA A 126 3.37 20.61 -2.44
CA ALA A 126 2.87 21.01 -3.75
C ALA A 126 1.36 21.33 -3.75
N HIS A 127 0.57 20.73 -2.85
CA HIS A 127 -0.89 20.79 -2.87
C HIS A 127 -1.48 21.14 -1.49
N LYS A 128 -1.17 22.34 -1.00
CA LYS A 128 -1.56 22.81 0.35
C LYS A 128 -3.06 22.84 0.61
N ASP A 129 -3.86 23.04 -0.44
CA ASP A 129 -5.33 23.16 -0.34
C ASP A 129 -6.05 21.79 -0.40
N LEU A 130 -5.34 20.72 -0.73
CA LEU A 130 -5.93 19.38 -0.82
C LEU A 130 -5.89 18.68 0.54
N CYS A 131 -7.05 18.45 1.14
CA CYS A 131 -7.19 17.72 2.40
C CYS A 131 -7.86 16.36 2.18
N PHE A 132 -7.26 15.31 2.75
CA PHE A 132 -7.80 13.96 2.73
C PHE A 132 -7.90 13.39 4.13
N SER A 133 -9.03 12.78 4.46
CA SER A 133 -9.25 12.22 5.81
C SER A 133 -8.74 10.79 5.96
N THR A 134 -8.53 10.07 4.86
CA THR A 134 -8.29 8.62 4.87
C THR A 134 -7.16 8.27 3.93
N PHE A 135 -6.14 7.62 4.48
CA PHE A 135 -5.03 7.07 3.73
C PHE A 135 -5.24 5.57 3.51
N ILE A 136 -4.84 5.05 2.34
CA ILE A 136 -4.93 3.61 2.00
C ILE A 136 -3.59 3.19 1.37
N ALA A 137 -3.00 2.10 1.84
CA ALA A 137 -1.80 1.51 1.24
C ALA A 137 -1.76 -0.01 1.43
N ASP A 138 -0.81 -0.66 0.77
CA ASP A 138 -0.55 -2.09 0.93
C ASP A 138 0.12 -2.43 2.28
N SER A 139 0.20 -3.71 2.60
CA SER A 139 0.82 -4.18 3.85
C SER A 139 2.32 -3.92 3.93
N ALA A 140 3.01 -3.58 2.83
CA ALA A 140 4.42 -3.22 2.89
C ALA A 140 4.61 -1.87 3.61
N CYS A 141 3.58 -1.02 3.68
CA CYS A 141 3.57 0.21 4.49
C CYS A 141 3.24 -0.02 5.98
N ASP A 142 3.06 -1.26 6.45
CA ASP A 142 2.74 -1.56 7.85
C ASP A 142 3.95 -1.39 8.78
N SER A 143 4.11 -0.20 9.37
CA SER A 143 5.10 0.10 10.41
C SER A 143 4.55 1.09 11.42
N TYR A 144 4.98 0.99 12.69
CA TYR A 144 4.57 1.92 13.75
C TYR A 144 4.86 3.39 13.37
N ASP A 145 6.04 3.64 12.81
CA ASP A 145 6.46 4.97 12.38
C ASP A 145 5.54 5.53 11.29
N ASN A 146 5.14 4.71 10.31
CA ASN A 146 4.21 5.14 9.27
C ASN A 146 2.85 5.54 9.86
N TYR A 147 2.28 4.75 10.78
CA TYR A 147 1.00 5.14 11.40
C TYR A 147 1.13 6.42 12.22
N SER A 148 2.21 6.56 13.00
CA SER A 148 2.48 7.77 13.78
C SER A 148 2.57 8.99 12.88
N MET A 149 3.38 8.92 11.82
CA MET A 149 3.56 9.98 10.83
C MET A 149 2.24 10.32 10.11
N LEU A 150 1.52 9.32 9.60
CA LEU A 150 0.23 9.53 8.93
C LEU A 150 -0.78 10.25 9.84
N LYS A 151 -0.79 9.89 11.14
CA LYS A 151 -1.76 10.40 12.09
C LYS A 151 -1.39 11.77 12.64
N ASN A 152 -0.17 11.92 13.12
CA ASN A 152 0.28 13.08 13.89
C ASN A 152 0.84 14.18 13.00
N GLU A 153 1.49 13.84 11.89
CA GLU A 153 2.15 14.82 11.03
C GLU A 153 1.30 15.16 9.81
N PHE A 154 0.75 14.15 9.12
CA PHE A 154 -0.10 14.37 7.94
C PHE A 154 -1.60 14.51 8.27
N GLY A 155 -1.99 14.35 9.53
CA GLY A 155 -3.35 14.63 10.00
C GLY A 155 -4.43 13.67 9.49
N PHE A 156 -4.08 12.49 8.98
CA PHE A 156 -5.07 11.53 8.50
C PHE A 156 -5.95 11.03 9.66
N SER A 157 -7.26 11.11 9.49
CA SER A 157 -8.20 10.58 10.50
C SER A 157 -8.14 9.05 10.57
N ARG A 158 -7.87 8.39 9.45
CA ARG A 158 -7.83 6.93 9.27
C ARG A 158 -6.67 6.50 8.37
N ALA A 159 -6.02 5.40 8.70
CA ALA A 159 -4.98 4.77 7.88
C ALA A 159 -5.32 3.29 7.60
N VAL A 160 -5.79 3.00 6.39
CA VAL A 160 -6.24 1.66 5.99
C VAL A 160 -5.10 0.91 5.34
N ILE A 161 -4.28 0.30 6.19
CA ILE A 161 -3.08 -0.47 5.82
C ILE A 161 -3.22 -1.85 6.47
N PRO A 162 -3.24 -2.96 5.72
CA PRO A 162 -3.33 -4.30 6.31
C PRO A 162 -2.09 -4.62 7.14
N ILE A 163 -2.27 -5.43 8.19
CA ILE A 163 -1.15 -5.90 9.01
C ILE A 163 -0.27 -6.84 8.19
N ASN A 164 1.04 -6.60 8.23
CA ASN A 164 2.01 -7.49 7.64
C ASN A 164 2.28 -8.68 8.58
N SER A 165 1.81 -9.86 8.18
CA SER A 165 1.95 -11.10 8.96
C SER A 165 3.41 -11.52 9.16
N ARG A 166 4.31 -11.14 8.25
CA ARG A 166 5.74 -11.51 8.30
C ARG A 166 6.49 -10.87 9.48
N ASN A 167 6.03 -9.72 9.97
CA ASN A 167 6.70 -8.93 11.02
C ASN A 167 5.89 -8.84 12.33
N SER A 168 4.83 -9.65 12.49
CA SER A 168 3.93 -9.51 13.64
C SER A 168 4.22 -10.57 14.71
N LYS A 169 4.72 -10.14 15.88
CA LYS A 169 4.68 -10.96 17.09
C LYS A 169 3.24 -10.96 17.63
N SER A 170 2.66 -12.13 17.82
CA SER A 170 1.34 -12.29 18.45
C SER A 170 1.48 -12.17 19.96
N SER A 171 0.94 -11.12 20.59
CA SER A 171 0.48 -11.21 21.98
C SER A 171 -0.08 -9.88 22.47
N ASN A 172 -1.39 -9.70 22.35
CA ASN A 172 -2.12 -8.92 23.33
C ASN A 172 -3.11 -9.88 23.98
N ILE A 173 -2.91 -10.17 25.27
CA ILE A 173 -3.82 -11.03 26.04
C ILE A 173 -5.23 -10.45 25.90
N GLY A 174 -6.16 -11.23 25.35
CA GLY A 174 -7.56 -10.82 25.20
C GLY A 174 -7.92 -10.10 23.90
N THR A 175 -7.01 -9.98 22.91
CA THR A 175 -7.35 -9.54 21.55
C THR A 175 -6.78 -10.47 20.48
N ASP A 176 -7.40 -10.49 19.30
CA ASP A 176 -6.86 -11.18 18.13
C ASP A 176 -5.70 -10.40 17.46
N THR A 177 -5.18 -10.92 16.35
CA THR A 177 -4.11 -10.30 15.56
C THR A 177 -4.48 -8.94 14.95
N SER A 178 -5.78 -8.66 14.83
CA SER A 178 -6.34 -7.41 14.34
C SER A 178 -6.67 -6.42 15.46
N GLY A 179 -6.41 -6.77 16.72
CA GLY A 179 -6.71 -5.96 17.90
C GLY A 179 -8.18 -6.00 18.31
N THR A 180 -8.96 -6.92 17.75
CA THR A 180 -10.35 -7.13 18.13
C THR A 180 -10.39 -7.88 19.45
N PRO A 181 -11.12 -7.37 20.47
CA PRO A 181 -11.30 -8.11 21.72
C PRO A 181 -11.94 -9.48 21.48
N ILE A 182 -11.47 -10.50 22.19
CA ILE A 182 -11.99 -11.88 22.11
C ILE A 182 -12.67 -12.31 23.41
N CYS A 183 -13.65 -13.21 23.29
CA CYS A 183 -14.37 -13.78 24.42
C CYS A 183 -13.43 -14.61 25.30
N PRO A 184 -13.32 -14.31 26.61
CA PRO A 184 -12.45 -15.09 27.50
C PRO A 184 -12.95 -16.53 27.73
N ARG A 185 -14.19 -16.84 27.32
CA ARG A 185 -14.78 -18.18 27.44
C ARG A 185 -14.74 -18.95 26.12
N THR A 186 -15.13 -18.32 25.01
CA THR A 186 -15.29 -18.98 23.71
C THR A 186 -14.18 -18.68 22.72
N GLY A 187 -13.33 -17.68 22.97
CA GLY A 187 -12.33 -17.19 22.00
C GLY A 187 -12.92 -16.41 20.83
N GLU A 188 -14.25 -16.31 20.72
CA GLU A 188 -14.92 -15.61 19.61
C GLU A 188 -14.70 -14.10 19.64
N LYS A 189 -14.59 -13.48 18.45
CA LYS A 189 -14.43 -12.03 18.29
C LYS A 189 -15.65 -11.26 18.80
N PHE A 190 -15.42 -10.17 19.53
CA PHE A 190 -16.49 -9.27 19.92
C PHE A 190 -17.07 -8.53 18.70
N GLN A 191 -18.36 -8.17 18.78
CA GLN A 191 -19.01 -7.35 17.77
C GLN A 191 -18.69 -5.87 17.99
N PHE A 192 -18.28 -5.17 16.93
CA PHE A 192 -18.17 -3.72 16.95
C PHE A 192 -19.56 -3.08 16.97
N LEU A 193 -19.86 -2.31 18.02
CA LEU A 193 -21.16 -1.65 18.18
C LEU A 193 -21.15 -0.19 17.71
N GLY A 194 -20.00 0.47 17.76
CA GLY A 194 -19.87 1.85 17.33
C GLY A 194 -18.79 2.64 18.06
N LYS A 195 -18.67 3.92 17.69
CA LYS A 195 -17.78 4.88 18.34
C LYS A 195 -18.50 5.51 19.53
N SER A 196 -17.78 5.70 20.63
CA SER A 196 -18.24 6.46 21.80
C SER A 196 -17.20 7.54 22.11
N GLY A 197 -17.65 8.72 22.53
CA GLY A 197 -16.79 9.87 22.84
C GLY A 197 -17.65 11.05 23.27
N GLY A 198 -17.02 12.17 23.63
CA GLY A 198 -17.72 13.42 23.98
C GLY A 198 -16.76 14.52 24.39
N LYS A 199 -17.27 15.72 24.72
CA LYS A 199 -16.47 16.93 25.02
C LYS A 199 -15.33 16.70 26.03
N ASN A 200 -15.52 15.76 26.98
CA ASN A 200 -14.54 15.39 28.01
C ASN A 200 -14.20 13.88 28.03
N ARG A 201 -14.36 13.16 26.91
CA ARG A 201 -14.08 11.71 26.86
C ARG A 201 -13.36 11.35 25.57
N SER A 202 -12.21 10.69 25.69
CA SER A 202 -11.45 10.15 24.56
C SER A 202 -12.32 9.30 23.65
N LEU A 203 -12.05 9.38 22.35
CA LEU A 203 -12.68 8.51 21.37
C LEU A 203 -12.37 7.05 21.72
N ARG A 204 -13.39 6.21 21.75
CA ARG A 204 -13.26 4.78 22.03
C ARG A 204 -14.18 3.96 21.13
N PHE A 205 -13.72 2.79 20.75
CA PHE A 205 -14.52 1.80 20.03
C PHE A 205 -15.20 0.89 21.04
N LYS A 206 -16.52 0.79 20.95
CA LYS A 206 -17.33 -0.04 21.82
C LYS A 206 -17.52 -1.41 21.19
N TRP A 207 -17.13 -2.44 21.92
CA TRP A 207 -17.23 -3.84 21.54
C TRP A 207 -18.14 -4.57 22.51
N VAL A 208 -19.00 -5.44 22.00
CA VAL A 208 -19.92 -6.24 22.82
C VAL A 208 -19.78 -7.72 22.52
N CYS A 209 -20.17 -8.54 23.50
CA CYS A 209 -20.18 -9.99 23.37
C CYS A 209 -20.81 -10.44 22.02
N PRO A 210 -20.22 -11.45 21.34
CA PRO A 210 -20.79 -11.98 20.09
C PRO A 210 -22.19 -12.57 20.24
N LYS A 211 -22.59 -12.97 21.45
CA LYS A 211 -23.95 -13.40 21.78
C LYS A 211 -24.81 -12.28 22.40
N SER A 212 -24.38 -11.02 22.35
CA SER A 212 -25.26 -9.88 22.67
C SER A 212 -26.12 -9.60 21.45
N VAL A 213 -27.45 -9.70 21.58
CA VAL A 213 -28.40 -9.47 20.47
C VAL A 213 -29.37 -8.36 20.82
N ARG A 214 -29.87 -7.65 19.80
CA ARG A 214 -30.89 -6.61 19.98
C ARG A 214 -32.27 -7.26 20.08
N ILE A 215 -33.02 -6.96 21.13
CA ILE A 215 -34.38 -7.45 21.32
C ILE A 215 -35.31 -6.60 20.43
N PRO A 216 -36.06 -7.21 19.49
CA PRO A 216 -36.90 -6.45 18.55
C PRO A 216 -37.94 -5.55 19.21
N LYS A 217 -38.58 -6.02 20.31
CA LYS A 217 -39.67 -5.32 20.98
C LYS A 217 -39.24 -4.06 21.75
N THR A 218 -38.07 -4.08 22.38
CA THR A 218 -37.60 -3.02 23.30
C THR A 218 -36.45 -2.22 22.72
N GLY A 219 -35.81 -2.70 21.65
CA GLY A 219 -34.59 -2.13 21.09
C GLY A 219 -33.35 -2.26 21.98
N THR A 220 -33.48 -2.77 23.21
CA THR A 220 -32.39 -3.02 24.15
C THR A 220 -31.58 -4.24 23.73
N ARG A 221 -30.30 -4.31 24.11
CA ARG A 221 -29.49 -5.52 23.86
C ARG A 221 -29.47 -6.41 25.10
N ARG A 222 -29.52 -7.72 24.88
CA ARG A 222 -29.37 -8.74 25.92
C ARG A 222 -28.39 -9.81 25.45
N CYS A 223 -27.56 -10.27 26.37
CA CYS A 223 -26.66 -11.39 26.16
C CYS A 223 -27.44 -12.71 26.26
N ILE A 224 -27.28 -13.59 25.28
CA ILE A 224 -27.88 -14.92 25.24
C ILE A 224 -26.84 -16.04 25.43
N CYS A 225 -25.74 -15.75 26.13
CA CYS A 225 -24.79 -16.78 26.52
C CYS A 225 -25.40 -17.73 27.56
N ASP A 226 -25.30 -19.04 27.32
CA ASP A 226 -25.70 -20.06 28.30
C ASP A 226 -24.86 -19.98 29.58
N LYS A 227 -23.54 -19.73 29.40
CA LYS A 227 -22.57 -19.49 30.47
C LYS A 227 -21.93 -18.12 30.27
N PRO A 228 -22.55 -17.03 30.73
CA PRO A 228 -22.05 -15.68 30.50
C PRO A 228 -20.71 -15.46 31.22
N CYS A 229 -19.89 -14.58 30.65
CA CYS A 229 -18.58 -14.22 31.22
C CYS A 229 -18.66 -13.03 32.19
N THR A 230 -19.84 -12.44 32.38
CA THR A 230 -20.14 -11.35 33.33
C THR A 230 -21.59 -11.47 33.78
N ASP A 231 -21.93 -10.88 34.93
CA ASP A 231 -23.30 -10.91 35.48
C ASP A 231 -24.24 -9.89 34.80
N SER A 232 -23.72 -9.07 33.89
CA SER A 232 -24.53 -8.07 33.19
C SER A 232 -25.45 -8.73 32.17
N SER A 233 -26.75 -8.42 32.23
CA SER A 233 -27.74 -8.84 31.23
C SER A 233 -27.44 -8.32 29.82
N TYR A 234 -26.67 -7.22 29.69
CA TYR A 234 -26.19 -6.69 28.42
C TYR A 234 -25.03 -7.53 27.81
N GLY A 235 -24.33 -8.29 28.66
CA GLY A 235 -23.11 -9.02 28.37
C GLY A 235 -21.84 -8.19 28.53
N LYS A 236 -20.68 -8.84 28.37
CA LYS A 236 -19.37 -8.16 28.44
C LYS A 236 -19.27 -7.06 27.40
N CYS A 237 -18.84 -5.89 27.84
CA CYS A 237 -18.53 -4.74 27.00
C CYS A 237 -17.05 -4.40 27.17
N VAL A 238 -16.33 -4.22 26.06
CA VAL A 238 -14.92 -3.84 26.05
C VAL A 238 -14.76 -2.56 25.23
N TYR A 239 -13.85 -1.68 25.64
CA TYR A 239 -13.52 -0.47 24.92
C TYR A 239 -12.07 -0.52 24.47
N THR A 240 -11.83 -0.19 23.19
CA THR A 240 -10.46 0.04 22.67
C THR A 240 -10.29 1.51 22.32
N TYR A 241 -9.05 1.98 22.43
CA TYR A 241 -8.69 3.40 22.38
C TYR A 241 -7.80 3.63 21.14
N PRO A 242 -8.29 4.33 20.10
CA PRO A 242 -7.56 4.50 18.85
C PRO A 242 -6.21 5.21 18.99
N ASP A 243 -6.08 6.06 20.00
CA ASP A 243 -4.88 6.79 20.39
C ASP A 243 -3.85 5.96 21.15
N LYS A 244 -4.24 4.78 21.67
CA LYS A 244 -3.31 3.91 22.41
C LYS A 244 -2.29 3.21 21.51
N ASP A 245 -2.70 2.84 20.30
CA ASP A 245 -1.85 2.17 19.32
C ASP A 245 -2.42 2.45 17.93
N PHE A 246 -1.79 3.35 17.18
CA PHE A 246 -2.26 3.72 15.84
C PHE A 246 -2.14 2.59 14.82
N ARG A 247 -1.20 1.66 15.01
CA ARG A 247 -1.07 0.50 14.13
C ARG A 247 -2.22 -0.47 14.35
N LEU A 248 -2.55 -0.76 15.60
CA LEU A 248 -3.63 -1.67 15.94
C LEU A 248 -5.01 -1.04 15.72
N TYR A 249 -5.13 0.25 16.01
CA TYR A 249 -6.37 1.01 15.94
C TYR A 249 -6.22 2.28 15.08
N PRO A 250 -6.12 2.14 13.75
CA PRO A 250 -5.78 3.24 12.83
C PRO A 250 -6.97 4.19 12.54
N GLY A 251 -7.73 4.57 13.56
CA GLY A 251 -8.93 5.43 13.45
C GLY A 251 -10.19 4.72 12.94
N ILE A 252 -10.08 3.43 12.61
CA ILE A 252 -11.17 2.56 12.19
C ILE A 252 -10.89 1.13 12.69
N PRO A 253 -11.89 0.38 13.20
CA PRO A 253 -11.67 -0.99 13.63
C PRO A 253 -11.40 -1.92 12.44
N ARG A 254 -10.31 -2.69 12.54
CA ARG A 254 -9.89 -3.70 11.56
C ARG A 254 -10.90 -4.84 11.46
N ASP A 255 -10.84 -5.58 10.37
CA ASP A 255 -11.71 -6.74 10.04
C ASP A 255 -13.22 -6.50 9.97
N THR A 256 -13.70 -5.30 10.30
CA THR A 256 -15.09 -4.91 10.10
C THR A 256 -15.45 -4.84 8.62
N GLU A 257 -16.72 -4.99 8.30
CA GLU A 257 -17.23 -4.80 6.94
C GLU A 257 -16.88 -3.41 6.39
N HIS A 258 -16.97 -2.38 7.24
CA HIS A 258 -16.58 -1.00 6.88
C HIS A 258 -15.10 -0.89 6.51
N TRP A 259 -14.20 -1.53 7.28
CA TRP A 259 -12.77 -1.59 6.93
C TRP A 259 -12.55 -2.25 5.58
N LYS A 260 -13.17 -3.42 5.37
CA LYS A 260 -13.05 -4.19 4.12
C LYS A 260 -13.57 -3.41 2.92
N HIS A 261 -14.70 -2.72 3.08
CA HIS A 261 -15.27 -1.87 2.03
C HIS A 261 -14.32 -0.73 1.65
N ILE A 262 -13.73 -0.02 2.62
CA ILE A 262 -12.78 1.05 2.31
C ILE A 262 -11.52 0.48 1.66
N TYR A 263 -10.97 -0.60 2.20
CA TYR A 263 -9.77 -1.22 1.65
C TYR A 263 -9.98 -1.76 0.23
N SER A 264 -11.20 -2.17 -0.13
CA SER A 264 -11.52 -2.59 -1.50
C SER A 264 -11.22 -1.51 -2.54
N ASN A 265 -11.23 -0.22 -2.15
CA ASN A 265 -10.84 0.88 -3.03
C ASN A 265 -9.34 0.92 -3.34
N ARG A 266 -8.47 0.13 -2.67
CA ARG A 266 -7.03 0.09 -3.00
C ARG A 266 -6.81 -0.35 -4.45
N VAL A 267 -7.63 -1.26 -4.98
CA VAL A 267 -7.55 -1.71 -6.39
C VAL A 267 -7.59 -0.56 -7.40
N THR A 268 -8.14 0.58 -6.99
CA THR A 268 -8.29 1.76 -7.83
C THR A 268 -6.95 2.37 -8.23
N VAL A 269 -5.94 2.42 -7.35
CA VAL A 269 -4.61 2.94 -7.73
C VAL A 269 -3.89 1.97 -8.67
N GLU A 270 -4.05 0.66 -8.47
CA GLU A 270 -3.50 -0.37 -9.37
C GLU A 270 -4.10 -0.29 -10.76
N ARG A 271 -5.43 -0.14 -10.85
CA ARG A 271 -6.12 0.10 -12.12
C ARG A 271 -5.63 1.36 -12.81
N THR A 272 -5.34 2.41 -12.04
CA THR A 272 -4.75 3.64 -12.59
C THR A 272 -3.34 3.39 -13.09
N ILE A 273 -2.48 2.70 -12.35
CA ILE A 273 -1.12 2.34 -12.82
C ILE A 273 -1.21 1.49 -14.10
N ASN A 274 -2.13 0.53 -14.15
CA ASN A 274 -2.37 -0.26 -15.37
C ASN A 274 -2.84 0.60 -16.55
N LEU A 275 -3.73 1.57 -16.32
CA LEU A 275 -4.13 2.54 -17.34
C LEU A 275 -2.94 3.32 -17.89
N LEU A 276 -2.07 3.82 -17.00
CA LEU A 276 -0.85 4.55 -17.41
C LEU A 276 0.09 3.63 -18.22
N LYS A 277 0.26 2.37 -17.81
CA LYS A 277 1.15 1.41 -18.47
C LYS A 277 0.66 0.93 -19.83
N ASP A 278 -0.56 0.43 -19.87
CA ASP A 278 -1.12 -0.29 -21.00
C ASP A 278 -1.80 0.68 -21.97
N THR A 279 -2.79 1.44 -21.49
CA THR A 279 -3.59 2.30 -22.38
C THR A 279 -2.83 3.53 -22.85
N PHE A 280 -1.98 4.12 -22.01
CA PHE A 280 -1.12 5.25 -22.37
C PHE A 280 0.29 4.81 -22.79
N ALA A 281 0.49 3.51 -23.02
CA ALA A 281 1.68 2.91 -23.63
C ALA A 281 3.02 3.20 -22.92
N LEU A 282 3.01 3.48 -21.60
CA LEU A 282 4.27 3.61 -20.86
C LEU A 282 5.08 2.31 -20.83
N ALA A 283 4.42 1.16 -20.91
CA ALA A 283 5.11 -0.14 -20.95
C ALA A 283 5.82 -0.39 -22.29
N ASP A 284 5.39 0.27 -23.37
CA ASP A 284 5.97 0.11 -24.71
C ASP A 284 7.14 1.06 -24.98
N ASN A 285 7.50 1.88 -23.99
CA ASN A 285 8.57 2.87 -24.10
C ASN A 285 9.89 2.22 -24.55
N LYS A 286 10.57 2.86 -25.50
CA LYS A 286 11.85 2.39 -26.06
C LYS A 286 13.06 3.21 -25.59
N SER A 287 12.89 4.02 -24.54
CA SER A 287 13.95 4.86 -23.98
C SER A 287 14.72 4.16 -22.85
N TYR A 288 16.01 4.48 -22.77
CA TYR A 288 16.87 4.19 -21.63
C TYR A 288 17.15 5.45 -20.76
N SER A 289 16.62 6.60 -21.17
CA SER A 289 16.80 7.89 -20.48
C SER A 289 15.73 8.06 -19.40
N VAL A 290 16.16 8.20 -18.13
CA VAL A 290 15.25 8.47 -17.01
C VAL A 290 14.48 9.77 -17.20
N ILE A 291 15.09 10.80 -17.82
CA ILE A 291 14.42 12.06 -18.10
C ILE A 291 13.24 11.84 -19.06
N THR A 292 13.43 11.04 -20.11
CA THR A 292 12.36 10.71 -21.06
C THR A 292 11.28 9.87 -20.38
N LEU A 293 11.65 8.80 -19.66
CA LEU A 293 10.70 7.95 -18.94
C LEU A 293 9.87 8.75 -17.92
N LYS A 294 10.51 9.70 -17.23
CA LYS A 294 9.86 10.64 -16.31
C LYS A 294 8.88 11.55 -17.03
N ALA A 295 9.28 12.15 -18.15
CA ALA A 295 8.42 13.00 -18.95
C ALA A 295 7.18 12.25 -19.44
N ASP A 296 7.36 11.04 -19.98
CA ASP A 296 6.25 10.21 -20.47
C ASP A 296 5.28 9.83 -19.35
N LEU A 297 5.79 9.51 -18.15
CA LEU A 297 4.95 9.22 -16.99
C LEU A 297 4.10 10.44 -16.58
N PHE A 298 4.69 11.64 -16.57
CA PHE A 298 3.94 12.86 -16.31
C PHE A 298 2.89 13.14 -17.39
N LEU A 299 3.25 12.99 -18.67
CA LEU A 299 2.31 13.15 -19.79
C LEU A 299 1.13 12.18 -19.66
N SER A 300 1.39 10.92 -19.28
CA SER A 300 0.34 9.93 -19.03
C SER A 300 -0.60 10.33 -17.89
N GLY A 301 -0.04 10.90 -16.81
CA GLY A 301 -0.84 11.49 -15.72
C GLY A 301 -1.71 12.66 -16.20
N ILE A 302 -1.15 13.57 -16.99
CA ILE A 302 -1.86 14.72 -17.58
C ILE A 302 -3.00 14.25 -18.50
N VAL A 303 -2.74 13.25 -19.35
CA VAL A 303 -3.74 12.66 -20.24
C VAL A 303 -4.92 12.10 -19.42
N GLN A 304 -4.69 11.45 -18.28
CA GLN A 304 -5.78 11.03 -17.39
C GLN A 304 -6.60 12.22 -16.88
N LEU A 305 -5.94 13.30 -16.46
CA LEU A 305 -6.62 14.50 -15.96
C LEU A 305 -7.46 15.18 -17.05
N ILE A 306 -6.99 15.22 -18.29
CA ILE A 306 -7.77 15.67 -19.45
C ILE A 306 -9.01 14.78 -19.62
N GLY A 307 -8.86 13.45 -19.50
CA GLY A 307 -9.98 12.51 -19.53
C GLY A 307 -11.04 12.78 -18.45
N VAL A 308 -10.63 13.21 -17.25
CA VAL A 308 -11.55 13.63 -16.18
C VAL A 308 -12.32 14.88 -16.57
N ILE A 309 -11.62 15.91 -17.07
CA ILE A 309 -12.26 17.17 -17.50
C ILE A 309 -13.25 16.91 -18.64
N LEU A 310 -12.86 16.09 -19.62
CA LEU A 310 -13.73 15.75 -20.75
C LEU A 310 -14.96 14.96 -20.31
N ALA A 311 -14.79 13.96 -19.44
CA ALA A 311 -15.91 13.18 -18.91
C ALA A 311 -16.91 14.06 -18.14
N ASP A 312 -16.42 15.06 -17.40
CA ASP A 312 -17.26 16.02 -16.71
C ASP A 312 -18.04 16.91 -17.69
N LYS A 313 -17.37 17.50 -18.68
CA LYS A 313 -18.02 18.34 -19.70
C LYS A 313 -19.07 17.60 -20.53
N LEU A 314 -18.90 16.30 -20.72
CA LEU A 314 -19.84 15.44 -21.43
C LEU A 314 -20.93 14.83 -20.53
N ASN A 315 -20.92 15.11 -19.21
CA ASN A 315 -21.77 14.43 -18.22
C ASN A 315 -21.66 12.89 -18.26
N LYS A 316 -20.51 12.37 -18.68
CA LYS A 316 -20.19 10.93 -18.76
C LYS A 316 -19.14 10.55 -17.71
N HIS A 317 -19.36 10.92 -16.45
CA HIS A 317 -18.39 10.74 -15.36
C HIS A 317 -17.84 9.33 -15.22
N HIS A 318 -18.64 8.30 -15.53
CA HIS A 318 -18.22 6.90 -15.47
C HIS A 318 -17.13 6.51 -16.51
N LEU A 319 -16.87 7.36 -17.51
CA LEU A 319 -15.92 7.11 -18.59
C LEU A 319 -14.57 7.85 -18.43
N PHE A 320 -14.31 8.52 -17.31
CA PHE A 320 -13.07 9.32 -17.15
C PHE A 320 -11.76 8.54 -17.31
N LYS A 321 -11.79 7.21 -17.13
CA LYS A 321 -10.66 6.30 -17.36
C LYS A 321 -10.61 5.73 -18.79
N SER A 322 -11.58 6.06 -19.63
CA SER A 322 -11.77 5.48 -20.97
C SER A 322 -11.80 6.56 -22.04
N ILE A 323 -10.67 7.24 -22.23
CA ILE A 323 -10.53 8.35 -23.20
C ILE A 323 -11.04 7.95 -24.60
N ARG A 324 -10.73 6.74 -25.08
CA ARG A 324 -11.23 6.25 -26.37
C ARG A 324 -12.76 6.29 -26.48
N LYS A 325 -13.48 5.99 -25.39
CA LYS A 325 -14.95 6.03 -25.34
C LYS A 325 -15.52 7.44 -25.16
N LEU A 326 -14.69 8.40 -24.72
CA LEU A 326 -15.08 9.80 -24.64
C LEU A 326 -14.94 10.52 -25.99
N LEU A 327 -14.06 10.01 -26.86
CA LEU A 327 -13.80 10.55 -28.20
C LEU A 327 -14.67 9.91 -29.30
N ALA A 328 -15.30 8.77 -29.01
CA ALA A 328 -16.26 8.09 -29.88
C ALA A 328 -17.69 8.59 -29.63
#